data_AF-J2XV69-F1
#
_entry.id   AF-J2XV69-F1
#
_cell.length_a   1.000
_cell.length_b   1.000
_cell.length_c   1.000
_cell.angle_alpha   90.00
_cell.angle_beta   90.00
_cell.angle_gamma   90.00
#
_symmetry.space_group_name_H-M   'P 1'
#
loop_
_entity.id
_entity.type
_entity.pdbx_description
1 polymer ?
#
loop_
_entity_poly.entity_id
_entity_poly.type
_entity_poly.pdbx_seq_one_letter_code
_entity_poly.pdbx_strand_id
1 'polypeptide(L)'
;MESELHAPWWEQLPEDFWQQANGTELDANHRLKVHGTAAVERVLRTSLSATVAAAMLTSLYKGGDTRREFDALRFYEPLARAGDAGRVFLAPPKGIAIEVSPATGCSAGLRGIQRFQLRFDSPFKPLNPAAQAQFENMQNNAQAHAQHWCHGDRPRPTLIVIHGFAADAPFLNAQALSLASFYHQGYDILLFTYPHHGLRAERGDLFSGVGLFGRGLLSFTESPLHAIHDLRVFIDYLQGRGVEHIGVTGISLGGYTASLLATVDDRLSFCVPIVPAVSPIDLFLEWWPTSILLPRLMRSQGVNVAQMRGLTAVHNPLTYKPCIDGERVLIIGGAGDRFSVPRQLRLLQQHWPDSQLHWFPGSHLMHLGRGEYLQRMRGFIDQWCENTSGQSSD
;
A
#
# COMPACT_ATOMS: atom_id res chain seq x y z
N MET A 1 -2.00 31.77 -16.58
CA MET A 1 -3.15 31.30 -15.78
C MET A 1 -2.54 30.73 -14.52
N GLU A 2 -2.52 31.56 -13.49
CA GLU A 2 -1.79 31.32 -12.24
C GLU A 2 -2.35 30.06 -11.57
N SER A 3 -1.51 29.04 -11.43
CA SER A 3 -1.72 27.97 -10.47
C SER A 3 -1.79 28.64 -9.11
N GLU A 4 -2.97 28.71 -8.49
CA GLU A 4 -3.06 28.93 -7.06
C GLU A 4 -2.20 27.84 -6.40
N LEU A 5 -1.00 28.23 -5.95
CA LEU A 5 -0.09 27.35 -5.23
C LEU A 5 -0.72 27.02 -3.89
N HIS A 6 -1.68 26.09 -3.88
CA HIS A 6 -2.16 25.50 -2.66
C HIS A 6 -0.95 24.89 -1.95
N ALA A 7 -0.78 25.25 -0.67
CA ALA A 7 0.26 24.67 0.15
C ALA A 7 0.16 23.13 0.08
N PRO A 8 1.27 22.38 0.02
CA PRO A 8 1.18 20.93 0.01
C PRO A 8 0.45 20.36 1.24
N TRP A 9 -0.16 19.18 1.09
CA TRP A 9 -0.96 18.56 2.16
C TRP A 9 -0.19 18.45 3.49
N TRP A 10 1.12 18.20 3.45
CA TRP A 10 1.95 18.03 4.64
C TRP A 10 2.18 19.32 5.43
N GLU A 11 2.03 20.49 4.80
CA GLU A 11 2.09 21.82 5.42
C GLU A 11 0.71 22.28 5.91
N GLN A 12 -0.36 21.81 5.25
CA GLN A 12 -1.74 22.11 5.67
C GLN A 12 -2.16 21.32 6.92
N LEU A 13 -1.58 20.15 7.15
CA LEU A 13 -1.87 19.35 8.33
C LEU A 13 -1.22 19.96 9.59
N PRO A 14 -1.98 20.14 10.68
CA PRO A 14 -1.43 20.59 11.96
C PRO A 14 -0.24 19.73 12.43
N GLU A 15 0.71 20.34 13.15
CA GLU A 15 1.85 19.60 13.73
C GLU A 15 1.39 18.51 14.71
N ASP A 16 0.27 18.73 15.39
CA ASP A 16 -0.35 17.81 16.33
C ASP A 16 -1.44 16.92 15.69
N PHE A 17 -1.56 16.89 14.35
CA PHE A 17 -2.58 16.09 13.66
C PHE A 17 -2.58 14.61 14.12
N TRP A 18 -1.41 14.07 14.46
CA TRP A 18 -1.27 12.70 14.97
C TRP A 18 -1.93 12.47 16.34
N GLN A 19 -2.22 13.53 17.10
CA GLN A 19 -2.86 13.49 18.43
C GLN A 19 -4.37 13.70 18.39
N GLN A 20 -4.93 14.12 17.25
CA GLN A 20 -6.33 14.52 17.14
C GLN A 20 -7.30 13.33 17.29
N ALA A 21 -8.55 13.62 17.68
CA ALA A 21 -9.56 12.63 18.01
C ALA A 21 -9.90 11.69 16.82
N ASN A 22 -10.18 10.43 17.15
CA ASN A 22 -10.24 9.30 16.20
C ASN A 22 -11.64 8.67 16.08
N GLY A 23 -12.70 9.47 16.24
CA GLY A 23 -14.06 8.96 16.30
C GLY A 23 -14.70 8.72 14.93
N THR A 24 -15.62 7.75 14.85
CA THR A 24 -16.44 7.47 13.66
C THR A 24 -17.92 7.58 13.96
N GLU A 25 -18.78 7.64 12.93
CA GLU A 25 -20.24 7.63 13.13
C GLU A 25 -20.72 6.32 13.79
N LEU A 26 -19.97 5.22 13.65
CA LEU A 26 -20.27 3.93 14.28
C LEU A 26 -19.98 3.91 15.79
N ASP A 27 -19.23 4.87 16.32
CA ASP A 27 -18.92 4.93 17.74
C ASP A 27 -20.20 5.10 18.57
N ALA A 28 -21.20 5.81 18.07
CA ALA A 28 -22.48 6.00 18.76
C ALA A 28 -23.31 4.70 18.84
N ASN A 29 -23.30 3.90 17.77
CA ASN A 29 -24.19 2.74 17.61
C ASN A 29 -23.55 1.40 18.04
N HIS A 30 -22.22 1.32 18.10
CA HIS A 30 -21.49 0.09 18.41
C HIS A 30 -20.38 0.28 19.47
N ARG A 31 -20.58 1.18 20.44
CA ARG A 31 -19.63 1.54 21.52
C ARG A 31 -18.83 0.36 22.08
N LEU A 32 -19.50 -0.69 22.53
CA LEU A 32 -18.84 -1.85 23.18
C LEU A 32 -17.94 -2.61 22.22
N LYS A 33 -18.35 -2.82 20.97
CA LYS A 33 -17.55 -3.53 19.95
C LYS A 33 -16.34 -2.70 19.55
N VAL A 34 -16.56 -1.42 19.24
CA VAL A 34 -15.52 -0.47 18.82
C VAL A 34 -14.47 -0.25 19.92
N HIS A 35 -14.88 -0.03 21.17
CA HIS A 35 -13.95 0.16 22.27
C HIS A 35 -13.23 -1.14 22.67
N GLY A 36 -13.91 -2.29 22.58
CA GLY A 36 -13.30 -3.60 22.85
C GLY A 36 -12.20 -3.96 21.86
N THR A 37 -12.46 -3.84 20.56
CA THR A 37 -11.45 -4.13 19.52
C THR A 37 -10.27 -3.16 19.58
N ALA A 38 -10.53 -1.88 19.89
CA ALA A 38 -9.49 -0.86 20.04
C ALA A 38 -8.52 -1.15 21.21
N ALA A 39 -8.97 -1.81 22.28
CA ALA A 39 -8.11 -2.17 23.41
C ALA A 39 -7.15 -3.32 23.05
N VAL A 40 -7.67 -4.39 22.43
CA VAL A 40 -6.88 -5.54 21.95
C VAL A 40 -5.86 -5.08 20.91
N GLU A 41 -6.27 -4.20 20.01
CA GLU A 41 -5.41 -3.68 18.95
C GLU A 41 -4.24 -2.85 19.47
N ARG A 42 -4.39 -2.07 20.54
CA ARG A 42 -3.27 -1.32 21.14
C ARG A 42 -2.14 -2.24 21.59
N VAL A 43 -2.45 -3.45 22.07
CA VAL A 43 -1.44 -4.44 22.47
C VAL A 43 -0.71 -4.97 21.24
N LEU A 44 -1.44 -5.42 20.21
CA LEU A 44 -0.86 -5.95 18.98
C LEU A 44 -0.06 -4.90 18.20
N ARG A 45 -0.52 -3.65 18.21
CA ARG A 45 0.19 -2.48 17.69
C ARG A 45 1.51 -2.22 18.38
N THR A 46 1.55 -2.40 19.69
CA THR A 46 2.79 -2.25 20.46
C THR A 46 3.80 -3.32 20.04
N SER A 47 3.37 -4.57 19.83
CA SER A 47 4.25 -5.64 19.35
C SER A 47 4.81 -5.33 17.94
N LEU A 48 3.96 -4.94 16.99
CA LEU A 48 4.41 -4.59 15.64
C LEU A 48 5.35 -3.36 15.65
N SER A 49 4.98 -2.31 16.38
CA SER A 49 5.79 -1.10 16.51
C SER A 49 7.13 -1.37 17.17
N ALA A 50 7.19 -2.27 18.17
CA ALA A 50 8.45 -2.68 18.79
C ALA A 50 9.37 -3.40 17.78
N THR A 51 8.81 -4.24 16.93
CA THR A 51 9.54 -4.90 15.84
C THR A 51 10.06 -3.90 14.81
N VAL A 52 9.23 -2.94 14.39
CA VAL A 52 9.64 -1.84 13.50
C VAL A 52 10.75 -1.00 14.13
N ALA A 53 10.60 -0.61 15.40
CA ALA A 53 11.60 0.14 16.14
C ALA A 53 12.94 -0.61 16.26
N ALA A 54 12.91 -1.93 16.53
CA ALA A 54 14.10 -2.75 16.58
C ALA A 54 14.81 -2.81 15.21
N ALA A 55 14.05 -2.92 14.12
CA ALA A 55 14.60 -2.88 12.76
C ALA A 55 15.25 -1.52 12.47
N MET A 56 14.57 -0.40 12.77
CA MET A 56 15.12 0.95 12.61
C MET A 56 16.39 1.15 13.43
N LEU A 57 16.42 0.71 14.69
CA LEU A 57 17.61 0.79 15.55
C LEU A 57 18.77 -0.02 14.96
N THR A 58 18.51 -1.21 14.42
CA THR A 58 19.55 -2.04 13.79
C THR A 58 20.22 -1.32 12.62
N SER A 59 19.46 -0.56 11.83
CA SER A 59 20.01 0.27 10.75
C SER A 59 20.94 1.36 11.29
N LEU A 60 20.52 2.06 12.35
CA LEU A 60 21.33 3.09 13.00
C LEU A 60 22.63 2.52 13.63
N TYR A 61 22.54 1.35 14.27
CA TYR A 61 23.69 0.68 14.90
C TYR A 61 24.73 0.15 13.89
N LYS A 62 24.32 -0.24 12.68
CA LYS A 62 25.22 -0.74 11.62
C LYS A 62 26.04 0.37 10.94
N GLY A 63 26.21 1.53 11.60
CA GLY A 63 27.02 2.65 11.11
C GLY A 63 26.25 3.65 10.25
N GLY A 64 24.93 3.72 10.39
CA GLY A 64 24.12 4.71 9.68
C GLY A 64 24.39 6.13 10.18
N ASP A 65 24.99 6.96 9.34
CA ASP A 65 25.07 8.40 9.58
C ASP A 65 23.68 9.01 9.38
N THR A 66 22.96 9.25 10.49
CA THR A 66 21.63 9.85 10.49
C THR A 66 21.60 11.17 9.72
N ARG A 67 22.66 11.98 9.82
CA ARG A 67 22.74 13.26 9.11
C ARG A 67 22.77 13.00 7.61
N ARG A 68 23.59 12.05 7.17
CA ARG A 68 23.63 11.61 5.76
C ARG A 68 22.29 11.06 5.27
N GLU A 69 21.56 10.29 6.10
CA GLU A 69 20.21 9.83 5.73
C GLU A 69 19.24 10.99 5.53
N PHE A 70 19.19 11.94 6.46
CA PHE A 70 18.32 13.11 6.34
C PHE A 70 18.72 14.02 5.18
N ASP A 71 20.01 14.23 4.96
CA ASP A 71 20.51 14.98 3.81
C ASP A 71 20.13 14.29 2.48
N ALA A 72 20.18 12.95 2.43
CA ALA A 72 19.71 12.20 1.28
C ALA A 72 18.19 12.34 1.09
N LEU A 73 17.38 12.37 2.15
CA LEU A 73 15.92 12.55 2.04
C LEU A 73 15.52 13.92 1.48
N ARG A 74 16.32 14.97 1.69
CA ARG A 74 16.06 16.31 1.14
C ARG A 74 15.98 16.33 -0.38
N PHE A 75 16.55 15.33 -1.05
CA PHE A 75 16.43 15.13 -2.50
C PHE A 75 14.96 15.02 -2.95
N TYR A 76 14.08 14.42 -2.13
CA TYR A 76 12.71 14.12 -2.51
C TYR A 76 11.74 15.28 -2.37
N GLU A 77 11.99 16.21 -1.45
CA GLU A 77 11.05 17.30 -1.15
C GLU A 77 10.74 18.16 -2.40
N PRO A 78 11.72 18.60 -3.22
CA PRO A 78 11.42 19.34 -4.45
C PRO A 78 10.60 18.54 -5.47
N LEU A 79 10.77 17.22 -5.52
CA LEU A 79 10.01 16.33 -6.41
C LEU A 79 8.56 16.20 -5.92
N ALA A 80 8.37 15.98 -4.62
CA ALA A 80 7.05 15.93 -4.01
C ALA A 80 6.31 17.27 -4.18
N ARG A 81 6.99 18.40 -3.95
CA ARG A 81 6.41 19.75 -4.08
C ARG A 81 6.01 20.09 -5.52
N ALA A 82 6.71 19.52 -6.50
CA ALA A 82 6.33 19.68 -7.91
C ALA A 82 5.00 18.99 -8.25
N GLY A 83 4.58 17.98 -7.47
CA GLY A 83 3.30 17.28 -7.67
C GLY A 83 3.18 16.54 -9.00
N ASP A 84 4.30 16.32 -9.69
CA ASP A 84 4.35 15.72 -11.02
C ASP A 84 4.70 14.23 -10.93
N ALA A 85 3.67 13.38 -10.98
CA ALA A 85 3.83 11.93 -10.93
C ALA A 85 4.71 11.38 -12.07
N GLY A 86 4.70 12.03 -13.24
CA GLY A 86 5.48 11.60 -14.40
C GLY A 86 6.99 11.75 -14.21
N ARG A 87 7.44 12.61 -13.29
CA ARG A 87 8.86 12.78 -12.93
C ARG A 87 9.37 11.79 -11.89
N VAL A 88 8.45 11.18 -11.14
CA VAL A 88 8.77 10.26 -10.02
C VAL A 88 8.51 8.81 -10.43
N PHE A 89 7.36 8.55 -11.03
CA PHE A 89 6.92 7.23 -11.45
C PHE A 89 7.13 7.07 -12.95
N LEU A 90 8.38 6.93 -13.36
CA LEU A 90 8.73 6.65 -14.76
C LEU A 90 8.08 5.35 -15.23
N ALA A 91 7.61 5.33 -16.47
CA ALA A 91 7.06 4.13 -17.07
C ALA A 91 8.14 3.04 -17.17
N PRO A 92 7.85 1.79 -16.77
CA PRO A 92 8.81 0.72 -16.92
C PRO A 92 9.08 0.44 -18.41
N PRO A 93 10.25 -0.12 -18.77
CA PRO A 93 10.51 -0.59 -20.12
C PRO A 93 9.44 -1.60 -20.58
N LYS A 94 9.07 -1.55 -21.86
CA LYS A 94 8.14 -2.51 -22.45
C LYS A 94 8.82 -3.83 -22.76
N GLY A 95 8.04 -4.92 -22.80
CA GLY A 95 8.52 -6.23 -23.22
C GLY A 95 9.36 -6.97 -22.18
N ILE A 96 9.23 -6.63 -20.89
CA ILE A 96 9.86 -7.39 -19.80
C ILE A 96 9.33 -8.82 -19.80
N ALA A 97 10.23 -9.79 -19.93
CA ALA A 97 9.89 -11.20 -19.91
C ALA A 97 9.47 -11.62 -18.50
N ILE A 98 8.26 -12.16 -18.37
CA ILE A 98 7.76 -12.71 -17.12
C ILE A 98 7.78 -14.23 -17.22
N GLU A 99 8.57 -14.83 -16.34
CA GLU A 99 8.58 -16.26 -16.15
C GLU A 99 7.31 -16.72 -15.44
N VAL A 100 6.71 -17.79 -15.96
CA VAL A 100 5.49 -18.38 -15.42
C VAL A 100 5.78 -19.83 -15.07
N SER A 101 5.51 -20.21 -13.83
CA SER A 101 5.63 -21.60 -13.37
C SER A 101 4.41 -21.99 -12.53
N PRO A 102 4.03 -23.27 -12.46
CA PRO A 102 2.95 -23.69 -11.55
C PRO A 102 3.29 -23.36 -10.10
N ALA A 103 2.35 -22.78 -9.36
CA ALA A 103 2.55 -22.51 -7.93
C ALA A 103 2.50 -23.83 -7.13
N THR A 104 3.48 -24.04 -6.25
CA THR A 104 3.59 -25.25 -5.43
C THR A 104 2.81 -25.14 -4.12
N GLY A 105 2.47 -26.29 -3.52
CA GLY A 105 1.77 -26.40 -2.22
C GLY A 105 0.25 -26.55 -2.33
N CYS A 106 -0.36 -27.33 -1.42
CA CYS A 106 -1.80 -27.56 -1.38
C CYS A 106 -2.40 -26.94 -0.11
N SER A 107 -3.29 -25.95 -0.27
CA SER A 107 -4.17 -25.49 0.80
C SER A 107 -5.58 -25.98 0.49
N ALA A 108 -6.23 -26.66 1.44
CA ALA A 108 -7.55 -27.27 1.21
C ALA A 108 -8.60 -26.26 0.68
N GLY A 109 -8.51 -24.99 1.08
CA GLY A 109 -9.38 -23.90 0.64
C GLY A 109 -9.10 -23.33 -0.76
N LEU A 110 -8.08 -23.83 -1.48
CA LEU A 110 -7.70 -23.39 -2.83
C LEU A 110 -7.88 -24.51 -3.88
N ARG A 111 -8.64 -25.56 -3.54
CA ARG A 111 -8.91 -26.68 -4.45
C ARG A 111 -9.71 -26.19 -5.67
N GLY A 112 -9.25 -26.55 -6.86
CA GLY A 112 -9.88 -26.11 -8.12
C GLY A 112 -9.46 -24.73 -8.62
N ILE A 113 -8.57 -24.04 -7.89
CA ILE A 113 -7.97 -22.78 -8.34
C ILE A 113 -6.65 -23.09 -9.04
N GLN A 114 -6.54 -22.70 -10.32
CA GLN A 114 -5.29 -22.79 -11.07
C GLN A 114 -4.38 -21.63 -10.65
N ARG A 115 -3.15 -21.94 -10.25
CA ARG A 115 -2.23 -20.98 -9.64
C ARG A 115 -0.86 -21.05 -10.30
N PHE A 116 -0.33 -19.89 -10.65
CA PHE A 116 0.96 -19.73 -11.29
C PHE A 116 1.81 -18.75 -10.48
N GLN A 117 3.08 -19.05 -10.29
CA GLN A 117 4.08 -18.11 -9.82
C GLN A 117 4.59 -17.32 -11.03
N LEU A 118 4.48 -16.00 -10.94
CA LEU A 118 5.09 -15.05 -11.85
C LEU A 118 6.38 -14.51 -11.24
N ARG A 119 7.42 -14.36 -12.06
CA ARG A 119 8.70 -13.77 -11.68
C ARG A 119 9.30 -12.98 -12.83
N PHE A 120 9.96 -11.87 -12.53
CA PHE A 120 10.80 -11.14 -13.49
C PHE A 120 11.94 -10.38 -12.80
N ASP A 121 12.99 -10.10 -13.55
CA ASP A 121 14.06 -9.19 -13.12
C ASP A 121 13.53 -7.75 -13.11
N SER A 122 13.39 -7.15 -11.93
CA SER A 122 12.85 -5.81 -11.78
C SER A 122 13.74 -4.79 -12.49
N PRO A 123 13.23 -3.99 -13.45
CA PRO A 123 14.01 -2.95 -14.09
C PRO A 123 14.15 -1.69 -13.21
N PHE A 124 13.60 -1.71 -11.99
CA PHE A 124 13.59 -0.56 -11.12
C PHE A 124 15.02 -0.09 -10.79
N LYS A 125 15.20 1.22 -10.86
CA LYS A 125 16.37 1.92 -10.33
C LYS A 125 15.86 2.94 -9.32
N PRO A 126 16.51 3.05 -8.14
CA PRO A 126 16.10 4.03 -7.16
C PRO A 126 16.19 5.43 -7.73
N LEU A 127 15.24 6.28 -7.35
CA LEU A 127 15.14 7.65 -7.84
C LEU A 127 16.28 8.52 -7.29
N ASN A 128 16.69 8.27 -6.05
CA ASN A 128 17.79 8.95 -5.38
C ASN A 128 19.11 8.20 -5.62
N PRO A 129 20.11 8.85 -6.23
CA PRO A 129 21.43 8.24 -6.46
C PRO A 129 22.11 7.72 -5.19
N ALA A 130 21.81 8.30 -4.01
CA ALA A 130 22.36 7.83 -2.75
C ALA A 130 21.89 6.42 -2.37
N ALA A 131 20.76 5.95 -2.91
CA ALA A 131 20.21 4.61 -2.66
C ALA A 131 20.75 3.57 -3.63
N GLN A 132 21.39 3.97 -4.73
CA GLN A 132 21.79 3.09 -5.82
C GLN A 132 22.65 1.92 -5.36
N ALA A 133 23.76 2.20 -4.67
CA ALA A 133 24.66 1.16 -4.18
C ALA A 133 23.96 0.19 -3.20
N GLN A 134 22.99 0.66 -2.42
CA GLN A 134 22.24 -0.19 -1.50
C GLN A 134 21.32 -1.16 -2.26
N PHE A 135 20.61 -0.68 -3.28
CA PHE A 135 19.69 -1.47 -4.10
C PHE A 135 20.42 -2.44 -5.03
N GLU A 136 21.58 -2.05 -5.59
CA GLU A 136 22.41 -2.94 -6.43
C GLU A 136 22.96 -4.16 -5.66
N ASN A 137 23.14 -4.01 -4.35
CA ASN A 137 23.57 -5.11 -3.48
C ASN A 137 22.42 -6.07 -3.10
N MET A 138 21.17 -5.73 -3.38
CA MET A 138 20.02 -6.60 -3.09
C MET A 138 19.88 -7.66 -4.18
N GLN A 139 19.81 -8.93 -3.76
CA GLN A 139 19.71 -10.05 -4.71
C GLN A 139 18.26 -10.52 -4.83
N ASN A 140 17.60 -10.74 -3.71
CA ASN A 140 16.23 -11.25 -3.69
C ASN A 140 15.23 -10.14 -4.04
N ASN A 141 15.46 -8.92 -3.57
CA ASN A 141 14.54 -7.80 -3.81
C ASN A 141 14.59 -7.29 -5.27
N ALA A 142 15.67 -7.60 -6.01
CA ALA A 142 15.81 -7.32 -7.44
C ALA A 142 14.89 -8.20 -8.31
N GLN A 143 14.34 -9.28 -7.75
CA GLN A 143 13.36 -10.13 -8.39
C GLN A 143 11.95 -9.70 -7.97
N ALA A 144 11.10 -9.38 -8.92
CA ALA A 144 9.69 -9.14 -8.66
C ALA A 144 8.93 -10.48 -8.67
N HIS A 145 7.98 -10.63 -7.75
CA HIS A 145 7.20 -11.85 -7.58
C HIS A 145 5.71 -11.55 -7.44
N ALA A 146 4.88 -12.39 -8.07
CA ALA A 146 3.45 -12.43 -7.82
C ALA A 146 2.91 -13.85 -7.99
N GLN A 147 1.81 -14.18 -7.32
CA GLN A 147 1.05 -15.39 -7.59
C GLN A 147 -0.22 -15.02 -8.37
N HIS A 148 -0.37 -15.57 -9.57
CA HIS A 148 -1.51 -15.35 -10.44
C HIS A 148 -2.46 -16.54 -10.39
N TRP A 149 -3.71 -16.31 -9.98
CA TRP A 149 -4.78 -17.28 -10.07
C TRP A 149 -5.55 -16.99 -11.35
N CYS A 150 -5.44 -17.90 -12.31
CA CYS A 150 -5.90 -17.65 -13.68
C CYS A 150 -6.71 -18.84 -14.18
N HIS A 151 -7.92 -18.58 -14.69
CA HIS A 151 -8.77 -19.63 -15.25
C HIS A 151 -8.16 -20.28 -16.50
N GLY A 152 -7.36 -19.52 -17.26
CA GLY A 152 -6.64 -20.00 -18.43
C GLY A 152 -7.49 -20.20 -19.69
N ASP A 153 -8.79 -19.89 -19.66
CA ASP A 153 -9.73 -20.08 -20.76
C ASP A 153 -9.86 -18.84 -21.66
N ARG A 154 -9.86 -17.64 -21.07
CA ARG A 154 -9.90 -16.35 -21.75
C ARG A 154 -9.38 -15.23 -20.83
N PRO A 155 -9.06 -14.04 -21.36
CA PRO A 155 -8.81 -12.89 -20.52
C PRO A 155 -10.05 -12.54 -19.69
N ARG A 156 -9.85 -12.29 -18.40
CA ARG A 156 -10.91 -12.02 -17.42
C ARG A 156 -10.56 -10.76 -16.63
N PRO A 157 -11.57 -10.02 -16.13
CA PRO A 157 -11.32 -8.94 -15.18
C PRO A 157 -10.40 -9.44 -14.05
N THR A 158 -9.30 -8.72 -13.83
CA THR A 158 -8.25 -9.16 -12.91
C THR A 158 -8.17 -8.21 -11.72
N LEU A 159 -8.22 -8.78 -10.51
CA LEU A 159 -8.01 -8.05 -9.27
C LEU A 159 -6.56 -8.23 -8.79
N ILE A 160 -5.81 -7.13 -8.79
CA ILE A 160 -4.49 -7.06 -8.16
C ILE A 160 -4.69 -6.90 -6.64
N VAL A 161 -4.07 -7.77 -5.87
CA VAL A 161 -4.17 -7.80 -4.40
C VAL A 161 -2.80 -7.56 -3.79
N ILE A 162 -2.69 -6.50 -2.99
CA ILE A 162 -1.46 -6.12 -2.29
C ILE A 162 -1.62 -6.40 -0.80
N HIS A 163 -0.69 -7.17 -0.23
CA HIS A 163 -0.76 -7.57 1.17
C HIS A 163 -0.30 -6.48 2.15
N GLY A 164 -0.64 -6.64 3.42
CA GLY A 164 -0.11 -5.82 4.52
C GLY A 164 1.31 -6.21 4.92
N PHE A 165 1.97 -5.37 5.73
CA PHE A 165 3.39 -5.52 6.11
C PHE A 165 3.77 -6.90 6.67
N ALA A 166 2.99 -7.45 7.60
CA ALA A 166 3.30 -8.76 8.22
C ALA A 166 2.53 -9.94 7.60
N ALA A 167 1.92 -9.75 6.43
CA ALA A 167 0.92 -10.66 5.88
C ALA A 167 1.25 -11.11 4.45
N ASP A 168 2.51 -11.39 4.13
CA ASP A 168 2.94 -11.79 2.78
C ASP A 168 2.48 -13.20 2.36
N ALA A 169 2.00 -14.02 3.29
CA ALA A 169 1.47 -15.34 2.98
C ALA A 169 0.21 -15.25 2.07
N PRO A 170 0.24 -15.80 0.84
CA PRO A 170 -0.89 -15.73 -0.09
C PRO A 170 -2.20 -16.25 0.47
N PHE A 171 -2.14 -17.32 1.29
CA PHE A 171 -3.31 -17.93 1.92
C PHE A 171 -4.00 -17.00 2.94
N LEU A 172 -3.24 -16.21 3.70
CA LEU A 172 -3.81 -15.29 4.68
C LEU A 172 -4.62 -14.19 3.99
N ASN A 173 -4.07 -13.59 2.93
CA ASN A 173 -4.79 -12.60 2.13
C ASN A 173 -6.00 -13.19 1.41
N ALA A 174 -5.84 -14.40 0.85
CA ALA A 174 -6.93 -15.15 0.22
C ALA A 174 -8.12 -15.37 1.16
N GLN A 175 -7.84 -15.78 2.40
CA GLN A 175 -8.87 -15.99 3.40
C GLN A 175 -9.45 -14.67 3.90
N ALA A 176 -8.61 -13.64 4.11
CA ALA A 176 -9.03 -12.34 4.61
C ALA A 176 -10.02 -11.65 3.66
N LEU A 177 -9.77 -11.72 2.34
CA LEU A 177 -10.56 -11.04 1.31
C LEU A 177 -11.49 -11.98 0.52
N SER A 178 -11.63 -13.23 0.96
CA SER A 178 -12.45 -14.24 0.27
C SER A 178 -12.13 -14.35 -1.23
N LEU A 179 -10.84 -14.29 -1.60
CA LEU A 179 -10.39 -14.25 -3.00
C LEU A 179 -10.80 -15.49 -3.79
N ALA A 180 -10.93 -16.65 -3.14
CA ALA A 180 -11.45 -17.85 -3.77
C ALA A 180 -12.89 -17.65 -4.28
N SER A 181 -13.71 -16.89 -3.55
CA SER A 181 -15.06 -16.54 -4.00
C SER A 181 -15.02 -15.63 -5.21
N PHE A 182 -14.15 -14.63 -5.26
CA PHE A 182 -13.96 -13.78 -6.45
C PHE A 182 -13.50 -14.62 -7.65
N TYR A 183 -12.53 -15.52 -7.44
CA TYR A 183 -12.08 -16.43 -8.48
C TYR A 183 -13.24 -17.28 -9.04
N HIS A 184 -14.01 -17.94 -8.19
CA HIS A 184 -15.16 -18.75 -8.65
C HIS A 184 -16.29 -17.96 -9.32
N GLN A 185 -16.33 -16.64 -9.17
CA GLN A 185 -17.26 -15.76 -9.88
C GLN A 185 -16.73 -15.30 -11.24
N GLY A 186 -15.50 -15.68 -11.60
CA GLY A 186 -14.92 -15.44 -12.91
C GLY A 186 -13.88 -14.33 -12.97
N TYR A 187 -13.41 -13.82 -11.82
CA TYR A 187 -12.28 -12.91 -11.71
C TYR A 187 -10.95 -13.67 -11.69
N ASP A 188 -9.93 -13.15 -12.37
CA ASP A 188 -8.56 -13.59 -12.12
C ASP A 188 -7.95 -12.77 -10.97
N ILE A 189 -7.00 -13.36 -10.22
CA ILE A 189 -6.43 -12.73 -9.01
C ILE A 189 -4.92 -12.68 -9.12
N LEU A 190 -4.33 -11.49 -9.02
CA LEU A 190 -2.87 -11.31 -8.98
C LEU A 190 -2.43 -10.89 -7.57
N LEU A 191 -1.87 -11.82 -6.80
CA LEU A 191 -1.30 -11.57 -5.47
C LEU A 191 0.13 -11.07 -5.60
N PHE A 192 0.35 -9.77 -5.41
CA PHE A 192 1.66 -9.13 -5.53
C PHE A 192 2.50 -9.34 -4.26
N THR A 193 3.78 -9.72 -4.41
CA THR A 193 4.74 -9.76 -3.30
C THR A 193 5.48 -8.42 -3.22
N TYR A 194 5.21 -7.67 -2.15
CA TYR A 194 5.77 -6.35 -1.93
C TYR A 194 7.32 -6.40 -1.74
N PRO A 195 8.08 -5.37 -2.17
CA PRO A 195 9.52 -5.30 -1.91
C PRO A 195 9.89 -5.62 -0.46
N HIS A 196 10.98 -6.37 -0.25
CA HIS A 196 11.46 -6.86 1.06
C HIS A 196 10.60 -7.92 1.76
N HIS A 197 9.57 -8.46 1.11
CA HIS A 197 8.67 -9.47 1.69
C HIS A 197 8.77 -10.81 0.95
N GLY A 198 8.50 -11.90 1.67
CA GLY A 198 8.44 -13.25 1.13
C GLY A 198 9.72 -13.62 0.40
N LEU A 199 9.56 -14.01 -0.88
CA LEU A 199 10.68 -14.33 -1.77
C LEU A 199 11.61 -13.13 -2.04
N ARG A 200 11.18 -11.90 -1.75
CA ARG A 200 11.93 -10.66 -1.92
C ARG A 200 12.67 -10.22 -0.65
N ALA A 201 12.48 -10.90 0.48
CA ALA A 201 13.27 -10.64 1.69
C ALA A 201 14.71 -11.12 1.46
N GLU A 202 15.71 -10.34 1.89
CA GLU A 202 17.11 -10.68 1.66
C GLU A 202 17.61 -11.77 2.62
N ARG A 203 18.70 -12.44 2.24
CA ARG A 203 19.35 -13.41 3.14
C ARG A 203 19.79 -12.72 4.43
N GLY A 204 19.42 -13.28 5.58
CA GLY A 204 19.72 -12.75 6.90
C GLY A 204 18.66 -11.78 7.45
N ASP A 205 17.61 -11.47 6.69
CA ASP A 205 16.43 -10.80 7.21
C ASP A 205 15.72 -11.72 8.23
N LEU A 206 15.46 -11.21 9.44
CA LEU A 206 14.93 -12.01 10.56
C LEU A 206 13.50 -12.51 10.32
N PHE A 207 12.72 -11.78 9.52
CA PHE A 207 11.37 -12.13 9.13
C PHE A 207 10.98 -11.31 7.89
N SER A 208 9.95 -11.78 7.18
CA SER A 208 9.41 -11.13 5.99
C SER A 208 9.00 -9.68 6.24
N GLY A 209 9.43 -8.76 5.38
CA GLY A 209 9.13 -7.33 5.48
C GLY A 209 10.09 -6.52 6.34
N VAL A 210 10.92 -7.14 7.20
CA VAL A 210 11.85 -6.40 8.08
C VAL A 210 12.76 -5.43 7.30
N GLY A 211 13.15 -5.80 6.08
CA GLY A 211 14.00 -5.00 5.21
C GLY A 211 13.40 -3.63 4.85
N LEU A 212 12.07 -3.47 4.88
CA LEU A 212 11.39 -2.19 4.61
C LEU A 212 11.78 -1.11 5.63
N PHE A 213 12.02 -1.49 6.89
CA PHE A 213 12.39 -0.58 7.99
C PHE A 213 13.83 -0.75 8.46
N GLY A 214 14.42 -1.93 8.24
CA GLY A 214 15.76 -2.30 8.72
C GLY A 214 16.91 -1.78 7.85
N ARG A 215 16.60 -1.03 6.78
CA ARG A 215 17.55 -0.57 5.76
C ARG A 215 17.62 0.97 5.65
N GLY A 216 17.12 1.68 6.66
CA GLY A 216 17.17 3.15 6.75
C GLY A 216 15.99 3.83 6.07
N LEU A 217 15.83 5.12 6.35
CA LEU A 217 14.70 5.91 5.82
C LEU A 217 14.75 6.07 4.30
N LEU A 218 15.96 6.02 3.74
CA LEU A 218 16.16 6.10 2.30
C LEU A 218 15.56 4.88 1.59
N SER A 219 15.88 3.66 2.04
CA SER A 219 15.26 2.44 1.52
C SER A 219 13.76 2.45 1.73
N PHE A 220 13.28 2.86 2.91
CA PHE A 220 11.86 3.00 3.21
C PHE A 220 11.12 3.91 2.20
N THR A 221 11.78 5.00 1.77
CA THR A 221 11.21 5.97 0.81
C THR A 221 11.22 5.42 -0.62
N GLU A 222 12.23 4.64 -0.99
CA GLU A 222 12.36 4.02 -2.32
C GLU A 222 11.47 2.77 -2.49
N SER A 223 11.19 2.01 -1.42
CA SER A 223 10.43 0.75 -1.54
C SER A 223 9.02 0.91 -2.13
N PRO A 224 8.22 1.94 -1.79
CA PRO A 224 6.96 2.19 -2.49
C PRO A 224 7.14 2.55 -3.97
N LEU A 225 8.18 3.31 -4.33
CA LEU A 225 8.49 3.62 -5.73
C LEU A 225 8.82 2.34 -6.51
N HIS A 226 9.61 1.45 -5.89
CA HIS A 226 9.92 0.11 -6.41
C HIS A 226 8.64 -0.72 -6.60
N ALA A 227 7.76 -0.72 -5.60
CA ALA A 227 6.50 -1.45 -5.66
C ALA A 227 5.61 -0.97 -6.83
N ILE A 228 5.44 0.34 -6.98
CA ILE A 228 4.65 0.91 -8.10
C ILE A 228 5.29 0.55 -9.44
N HIS A 229 6.61 0.65 -9.57
CA HIS A 229 7.30 0.29 -10.80
C HIS A 229 7.04 -1.17 -11.21
N ASP A 230 7.18 -2.11 -10.27
CA ASP A 230 6.92 -3.54 -10.53
C ASP A 230 5.44 -3.83 -10.81
N LEU A 231 4.51 -3.17 -10.09
CA LEU A 231 3.08 -3.28 -10.33
C LEU A 231 2.71 -2.85 -11.75
N ARG A 232 3.35 -1.79 -12.27
CA ARG A 232 3.11 -1.32 -13.64
C ARG A 232 3.62 -2.29 -14.71
N VAL A 233 4.68 -3.05 -14.42
CA VAL A 233 5.11 -4.19 -15.27
C VAL A 233 4.07 -5.31 -15.26
N PHE A 234 3.48 -5.63 -14.10
CA PHE A 234 2.38 -6.59 -14.03
C PHE A 234 1.11 -6.11 -14.75
N ILE A 235 0.79 -4.81 -14.69
CA ILE A 235 -0.32 -4.25 -15.48
C ILE A 235 -0.04 -4.38 -16.99
N ASP A 236 1.18 -4.06 -17.44
CA ASP A 236 1.61 -4.26 -18.83
C ASP A 236 1.45 -5.73 -19.27
N TYR A 237 1.81 -6.67 -18.40
CA TYR A 237 1.64 -8.10 -18.63
C TYR A 237 0.19 -8.52 -18.78
N LEU A 238 -0.69 -8.04 -17.89
CA LEU A 238 -2.11 -8.36 -17.93
C LEU A 238 -2.77 -7.78 -19.19
N GLN A 239 -2.50 -6.51 -19.51
CA GLN A 239 -3.00 -5.87 -20.73
C GLN A 239 -2.47 -6.54 -21.99
N GLY A 240 -1.19 -6.92 -22.02
CA GLY A 240 -0.57 -7.66 -23.12
C GLY A 240 -1.20 -9.04 -23.37
N ARG A 241 -1.93 -9.59 -22.38
CA ARG A 241 -2.73 -10.82 -22.51
C ARG A 241 -4.20 -10.55 -22.83
N GLY A 242 -4.59 -9.30 -23.07
CA GLY A 242 -5.96 -8.90 -23.41
C GLY A 242 -6.88 -8.68 -22.21
N VAL A 243 -6.35 -8.49 -20.99
CA VAL A 243 -7.17 -8.11 -19.84
C VAL A 243 -7.58 -6.64 -19.97
N GLU A 244 -8.88 -6.40 -20.14
CA GLU A 244 -9.44 -5.05 -20.32
C GLU A 244 -9.73 -4.36 -18.99
N HIS A 245 -10.14 -5.11 -17.97
CA HIS A 245 -10.52 -4.59 -16.66
C HIS A 245 -9.52 -5.05 -15.58
N ILE A 246 -8.79 -4.08 -15.02
CA ILE A 246 -7.81 -4.32 -13.96
C ILE A 246 -8.18 -3.44 -12.77
N GLY A 247 -8.49 -4.07 -11.65
CA GLY A 247 -8.71 -3.38 -10.38
C GLY A 247 -7.58 -3.63 -9.40
N VAL A 248 -7.45 -2.78 -8.39
CA VAL A 248 -6.49 -2.97 -7.31
C VAL A 248 -7.16 -2.91 -5.94
N THR A 249 -6.76 -3.80 -5.05
CA THR A 249 -7.11 -3.74 -3.63
C THR A 249 -5.88 -4.03 -2.77
N GLY A 250 -5.90 -3.56 -1.54
CA GLY A 250 -4.90 -3.97 -0.57
C GLY A 250 -5.26 -3.59 0.85
N ILE A 251 -4.61 -4.27 1.80
CA ILE A 251 -4.83 -4.09 3.24
C ILE A 251 -3.64 -3.34 3.85
N SER A 252 -3.87 -2.32 4.66
CA SER A 252 -2.83 -1.63 5.43
C SER A 252 -1.75 -1.00 4.52
N LEU A 253 -0.50 -1.46 4.57
CA LEU A 253 0.56 -1.13 3.60
C LEU A 253 0.10 -1.38 2.15
N GLY A 254 -0.64 -2.46 1.91
CA GLY A 254 -1.22 -2.74 0.61
C GLY A 254 -2.30 -1.75 0.22
N GLY A 255 -3.10 -1.26 1.17
CA GLY A 255 -4.11 -0.22 0.92
C GLY A 255 -3.47 1.13 0.59
N TYR A 256 -2.37 1.46 1.28
CA TYR A 256 -1.53 2.61 0.96
C TYR A 256 -0.98 2.52 -0.47
N THR A 257 -0.42 1.36 -0.83
CA THR A 257 0.19 1.13 -2.14
C THR A 257 -0.85 1.07 -3.26
N ALA A 258 -2.02 0.46 -3.02
CA ALA A 258 -3.15 0.46 -3.94
C ALA A 258 -3.66 1.88 -4.19
N SER A 259 -3.71 2.70 -3.13
CA SER A 259 -4.05 4.12 -3.26
C SER A 259 -3.03 4.84 -4.12
N LEU A 260 -1.73 4.68 -3.83
CA LEU A 260 -0.67 5.30 -4.62
C LEU A 260 -0.72 4.87 -6.09
N LEU A 261 -0.92 3.59 -6.37
CA LEU A 261 -1.03 3.07 -7.74
C LEU A 261 -2.22 3.70 -8.48
N ALA A 262 -3.38 3.80 -7.84
CA ALA A 262 -4.57 4.45 -8.40
C ALA A 262 -4.39 5.96 -8.61
N THR A 263 -3.51 6.60 -7.84
CA THR A 263 -3.17 8.00 -8.05
C THR A 263 -2.26 8.20 -9.27
N VAL A 264 -1.42 7.22 -9.65
CA VAL A 264 -0.34 7.43 -10.64
C VAL A 264 -0.42 6.55 -11.90
N ASP A 265 -1.43 5.67 -11.99
CA ASP A 265 -1.67 4.82 -13.15
C ASP A 265 -3.16 4.83 -13.51
N ASP A 266 -3.48 5.42 -14.67
CA ASP A 266 -4.85 5.66 -15.17
C ASP A 266 -5.52 4.40 -15.76
N ARG A 267 -4.78 3.30 -15.88
CA ARG A 267 -5.26 2.06 -16.50
C ARG A 267 -6.14 1.22 -15.57
N LEU A 268 -6.26 1.61 -14.31
CA LEU A 268 -7.06 0.92 -13.32
C LEU A 268 -8.55 1.25 -13.49
N SER A 269 -9.39 0.22 -13.54
CA SER A 269 -10.84 0.37 -13.60
C SER A 269 -11.43 0.83 -12.25
N PHE A 270 -10.80 0.43 -11.14
CA PHE A 270 -11.21 0.82 -9.78
C PHE A 270 -10.11 0.57 -8.73
N CYS A 271 -10.26 1.17 -7.55
CA CYS A 271 -9.40 0.95 -6.40
C CYS A 271 -10.20 0.70 -5.10
N VAL A 272 -9.83 -0.32 -4.34
CA VAL A 272 -10.44 -0.66 -3.05
C VAL A 272 -9.38 -0.73 -1.94
N PRO A 273 -8.92 0.41 -1.39
CA PRO A 273 -8.01 0.42 -0.25
C PRO A 273 -8.72 0.04 1.05
N ILE A 274 -8.16 -0.92 1.79
CA ILE A 274 -8.73 -1.45 3.04
C ILE A 274 -7.79 -1.09 4.19
N VAL A 275 -8.32 -0.37 5.18
CA VAL A 275 -7.59 0.18 6.33
C VAL A 275 -6.22 0.78 5.96
N PRO A 276 -6.14 1.67 4.94
CA PRO A 276 -4.88 2.13 4.37
C PRO A 276 -4.04 2.94 5.37
N ALA A 277 -2.72 2.79 5.32
CA ALA A 277 -1.75 3.52 6.15
C ALA A 277 -1.32 4.86 5.51
N VAL A 278 -2.26 5.81 5.38
CA VAL A 278 -2.14 7.01 4.51
C VAL A 278 -0.98 7.95 4.88
N SER A 279 -0.69 8.14 6.17
CA SER A 279 0.46 8.94 6.60
C SER A 279 1.39 8.15 7.52
N PRO A 280 2.43 7.49 6.96
CA PRO A 280 3.36 6.67 7.74
C PRO A 280 4.08 7.43 8.86
N ILE A 281 4.43 8.71 8.64
CA ILE A 281 5.08 9.55 9.66
C ILE A 281 4.16 9.75 10.87
N ASP A 282 2.89 10.09 10.64
CA ASP A 282 1.91 10.27 11.71
C ASP A 282 1.66 8.96 12.48
N LEU A 283 1.64 7.82 11.77
CA LEU A 283 1.53 6.50 12.40
C LEU A 283 2.70 6.21 13.35
N PHE A 284 3.94 6.47 12.92
CA PHE A 284 5.11 6.25 13.77
C PHE A 284 5.13 7.16 14.99
N LEU A 285 4.59 8.38 14.88
CA LEU A 285 4.43 9.30 16.01
C LEU A 285 3.37 8.83 17.03
N GLU A 286 2.38 8.03 16.61
CA GLU A 286 1.33 7.49 17.50
C GLU A 286 1.70 6.18 18.19
N TRP A 287 2.59 5.39 17.59
CA TRP A 287 2.84 4.03 18.04
C TRP A 287 4.02 3.97 18.99
N TRP A 288 3.83 3.47 20.20
CA TRP A 288 4.96 3.18 21.08
C TRP A 288 5.63 1.87 20.64
N PRO A 289 6.98 1.79 20.55
CA PRO A 289 7.97 2.79 20.97
C PRO A 289 8.47 3.74 19.85
N THR A 290 8.01 3.61 18.60
CA THR A 290 8.43 4.51 17.50
C THR A 290 8.15 5.99 17.80
N SER A 291 7.11 6.27 18.58
CA SER A 291 6.70 7.60 19.06
C SER A 291 7.72 8.27 19.97
N ILE A 292 8.68 7.52 20.51
CA ILE A 292 9.80 8.06 21.29
C ILE A 292 11.02 8.25 20.39
N LEU A 293 11.29 7.28 19.51
CA LEU A 293 12.49 7.25 18.68
C LEU A 293 12.45 8.32 17.59
N LEU A 294 11.35 8.41 16.83
CA LEU A 294 11.24 9.31 15.69
C LEU A 294 11.33 10.79 16.11
N PRO A 295 10.63 11.30 17.14
CA PRO A 295 10.80 12.67 17.58
C PRO A 295 12.20 13.01 18.12
N ARG A 296 12.93 12.04 18.67
CA ARG A 296 14.34 12.25 19.06
C ARG A 296 15.23 12.39 17.84
N LEU A 297 15.01 11.56 16.82
CA LEU A 297 15.72 11.61 15.56
C LEU A 297 15.47 12.94 14.84
N MET A 298 14.20 13.33 14.72
CA MET A 298 13.79 14.59 14.10
C MET A 298 14.41 15.80 14.82
N ARG A 299 14.37 15.84 16.16
CA ARG A 299 14.99 16.91 16.94
C ARG A 299 16.50 16.99 16.77
N SER A 300 17.20 15.86 16.67
CA SER A 300 18.65 15.87 16.46
C SER A 300 19.05 16.41 15.09
N GLN A 301 18.14 16.37 14.12
CA GLN A 301 18.32 16.89 12.76
C GLN A 301 17.67 18.26 12.52
N GLY A 302 17.04 18.85 13.55
CA GLY A 302 16.34 20.14 13.42
C GLY A 302 15.13 20.10 12.48
N VAL A 303 14.46 18.95 12.39
CA VAL A 303 13.30 18.70 11.51
C VAL A 303 12.01 18.66 12.34
N ASN A 304 10.96 19.37 11.92
CA ASN A 304 9.62 19.29 12.51
C ASN A 304 8.73 18.26 11.79
N VAL A 305 7.50 18.06 12.27
CA VAL A 305 6.59 17.04 11.72
C VAL A 305 6.23 17.33 10.26
N ALA A 306 5.90 18.58 9.92
CA ALA A 306 5.55 18.97 8.56
C ALA A 306 6.72 18.73 7.58
N GLN A 307 7.94 19.08 7.97
CA GLN A 307 9.16 18.81 7.20
C GLN A 307 9.39 17.30 7.05
N MET A 308 9.25 16.50 8.12
CA MET A 308 9.42 15.05 8.04
C MET A 308 8.40 14.40 7.10
N ARG A 309 7.14 14.84 7.13
CA ARG A 309 6.13 14.45 6.14
C ARG A 309 6.60 14.81 4.72
N GLY A 310 7.03 16.05 4.50
CA GLY A 310 7.53 16.52 3.20
C GLY A 310 8.72 15.72 2.65
N LEU A 311 9.65 15.31 3.51
CA LEU A 311 10.80 14.47 3.15
C LEU A 311 10.42 13.07 2.63
N THR A 312 9.21 12.59 2.96
CA THR A 312 8.68 11.27 2.53
C THR A 312 7.47 11.40 1.60
N ALA A 313 7.02 12.62 1.32
CA ALA A 313 5.78 12.86 0.58
C ALA A 313 5.85 12.38 -0.88
N VAL A 314 7.05 12.15 -1.43
CA VAL A 314 7.26 11.69 -2.82
C VAL A 314 6.57 10.37 -3.13
N HIS A 315 6.38 9.49 -2.14
CA HIS A 315 5.65 8.25 -2.34
C HIS A 315 4.23 8.29 -1.74
N ASN A 316 3.73 9.45 -1.31
CA ASN A 316 2.40 9.56 -0.70
C ASN A 316 1.32 9.78 -1.78
N PRO A 317 0.21 9.02 -1.79
CA PRO A 317 -0.89 9.25 -2.73
C PRO A 317 -1.40 10.69 -2.68
N LEU A 318 -1.47 11.32 -1.49
CA LEU A 318 -1.98 12.68 -1.32
C LEU A 318 -1.18 13.76 -2.05
N THR A 319 0.02 13.45 -2.52
CA THR A 319 0.95 14.39 -3.15
C THR A 319 0.59 14.69 -4.61
N TYR A 320 -0.07 13.78 -5.30
CA TYR A 320 -0.29 13.86 -6.74
C TYR A 320 -1.77 14.00 -7.05
N LYS A 321 -2.13 14.64 -8.15
CA LYS A 321 -3.53 14.62 -8.61
C LYS A 321 -3.93 13.17 -8.94
N PRO A 322 -5.07 12.66 -8.44
CA PRO A 322 -5.60 11.38 -8.87
C PRO A 322 -5.70 11.18 -10.38
N CYS A 323 -5.28 10.01 -10.86
CA CYS A 323 -5.47 9.58 -12.24
C CYS A 323 -6.84 8.92 -12.49
N ILE A 324 -7.51 8.41 -11.45
CA ILE A 324 -8.87 7.84 -11.55
C ILE A 324 -9.87 8.68 -10.75
N ASP A 325 -11.10 8.73 -11.24
CA ASP A 325 -12.22 9.44 -10.57
C ASP A 325 -12.57 8.79 -9.24
N GLY A 326 -12.98 9.61 -8.25
CA GLY A 326 -13.29 9.11 -6.92
C GLY A 326 -14.48 8.15 -6.88
N GLU A 327 -15.44 8.24 -7.80
CA GLU A 327 -16.53 7.26 -7.94
C GLU A 327 -16.01 5.81 -8.14
N ARG A 328 -14.80 5.67 -8.71
CA ARG A 328 -14.08 4.41 -8.92
C ARG A 328 -13.24 4.00 -7.71
N VAL A 329 -13.40 4.66 -6.56
CA VAL A 329 -12.70 4.37 -5.31
C VAL A 329 -13.68 4.00 -4.18
N LEU A 330 -13.45 2.84 -3.58
CA LEU A 330 -14.13 2.36 -2.38
C LEU A 330 -13.14 2.19 -1.23
N ILE A 331 -13.14 3.14 -0.30
CA ILE A 331 -12.32 3.09 0.91
C ILE A 331 -13.06 2.28 1.98
N ILE A 332 -12.39 1.25 2.53
CA ILE A 332 -12.94 0.42 3.61
C ILE A 332 -12.16 0.69 4.89
N GLY A 333 -12.85 1.09 5.96
CA GLY A 333 -12.26 1.45 7.25
C GLY A 333 -12.82 0.67 8.43
N GLY A 334 -11.96 0.38 9.40
CA GLY A 334 -12.39 -0.14 10.70
C GLY A 334 -12.69 1.01 11.66
N ALA A 335 -13.91 1.08 12.21
CA ALA A 335 -14.28 2.14 13.15
C ALA A 335 -13.43 2.14 14.43
N GLY A 336 -13.05 0.94 14.89
CA GLY A 336 -12.20 0.72 16.04
C GLY A 336 -10.70 0.75 15.75
N ASP A 337 -10.29 1.08 14.52
CA ASP A 337 -8.88 1.04 14.09
C ASP A 337 -8.02 2.07 14.88
N ARG A 338 -6.93 1.57 15.45
CA ARG A 338 -5.88 2.30 16.18
C ARG A 338 -4.48 2.10 15.58
N PHE A 339 -4.39 1.39 14.46
CA PHE A 339 -3.28 1.46 13.52
C PHE A 339 -3.54 2.58 12.52
N SER A 340 -4.37 2.34 11.52
CA SER A 340 -4.81 3.31 10.51
C SER A 340 -6.07 4.03 11.00
N VAL A 341 -5.85 4.91 11.96
CA VAL A 341 -6.89 5.70 12.63
C VAL A 341 -7.84 6.40 11.64
N PRO A 342 -9.15 6.49 11.95
CA PRO A 342 -10.18 6.96 11.02
C PRO A 342 -9.92 8.30 10.32
N ARG A 343 -9.24 9.24 10.99
CA ARG A 343 -8.89 10.54 10.40
C ARG A 343 -7.99 10.42 9.16
N GLN A 344 -7.15 9.39 9.08
CA GLN A 344 -6.33 9.13 7.89
C GLN A 344 -7.17 8.71 6.70
N LEU A 345 -8.21 7.91 6.92
CA LEU A 345 -9.13 7.49 5.86
C LEU A 345 -9.96 8.68 5.36
N ARG A 346 -10.31 9.61 6.25
CA ARG A 346 -10.96 10.87 5.84
C ARG A 346 -10.04 11.75 4.99
N LEU A 347 -8.73 11.82 5.28
CA LEU A 347 -7.78 12.50 4.40
C LEU A 347 -7.75 11.86 3.00
N LEU A 348 -7.78 10.54 2.93
CA LEU A 348 -7.83 9.84 1.65
C LEU A 348 -9.15 10.05 0.91
N GLN A 349 -10.27 10.13 1.63
CA GLN A 349 -11.56 10.47 1.03
C GLN A 349 -11.59 11.91 0.51
N GLN A 350 -10.95 12.86 1.21
CA GLN A 350 -10.83 14.24 0.73
C GLN A 350 -9.97 14.33 -0.54
N HIS A 351 -8.98 13.45 -0.67
CA HIS A 351 -8.14 13.35 -1.87
C HIS A 351 -8.90 12.83 -3.09
N TRP A 352 -9.88 11.95 -2.88
CA TRP A 352 -10.83 11.50 -3.91
C TRP A 352 -12.25 11.97 -3.58
N PRO A 353 -12.62 13.20 -3.97
CA PRO A 353 -14.02 13.61 -3.95
C PRO A 353 -14.90 12.56 -4.64
N ASP A 354 -16.11 12.34 -4.13
CA ASP A 354 -17.07 11.33 -4.62
C ASP A 354 -16.68 9.87 -4.36
N SER A 355 -15.55 9.61 -3.69
CA SER A 355 -15.22 8.27 -3.21
C SER A 355 -16.15 7.78 -2.11
N GLN A 356 -16.44 6.49 -2.18
CA GLN A 356 -17.24 5.82 -1.17
C GLN A 356 -16.36 5.46 0.03
N LEU A 357 -16.81 5.81 1.24
CA LEU A 357 -16.16 5.39 2.49
C LEU A 357 -17.12 4.49 3.28
N HIS A 358 -16.71 3.24 3.51
CA HIS A 358 -17.47 2.28 4.31
C HIS A 358 -16.76 1.94 5.60
N TRP A 359 -17.46 2.12 6.72
CA TRP A 359 -16.98 1.71 8.04
C TRP A 359 -17.54 0.34 8.41
N PHE A 360 -16.69 -0.56 8.90
CA PHE A 360 -17.11 -1.79 9.57
C PHE A 360 -16.88 -1.70 11.09
N PRO A 361 -17.71 -2.36 11.92
CA PRO A 361 -17.67 -2.26 13.39
C PRO A 361 -16.54 -3.12 14.01
N GLY A 362 -15.33 -2.99 13.48
CA GLY A 362 -14.13 -3.72 13.90
C GLY A 362 -12.88 -2.84 13.85
N SER A 363 -11.71 -3.46 13.90
CA SER A 363 -10.40 -2.79 13.89
C SER A 363 -9.49 -3.27 12.74
N HIS A 364 -8.26 -2.78 12.67
CA HIS A 364 -7.28 -3.10 11.61
C HIS A 364 -7.07 -4.60 11.44
N LEU A 365 -7.04 -5.33 12.57
CA LEU A 365 -6.81 -6.77 12.62
C LEU A 365 -8.10 -7.58 12.82
N MET A 366 -9.14 -6.98 13.42
CA MET A 366 -10.40 -7.65 13.72
C MET A 366 -11.53 -7.12 12.85
N HIS A 367 -11.72 -7.75 11.70
CA HIS A 367 -12.71 -7.38 10.68
C HIS A 367 -14.14 -7.86 11.05
N LEU A 368 -14.69 -7.36 12.16
CA LEU A 368 -16.06 -7.68 12.56
C LEU A 368 -17.06 -7.13 11.53
N GLY A 369 -18.01 -7.97 11.08
CA GLY A 369 -18.92 -7.60 9.99
C GLY A 369 -18.33 -7.82 8.59
N ARG A 370 -17.22 -8.56 8.47
CA ARG A 370 -16.53 -8.81 7.20
C ARG A 370 -17.41 -9.19 6.01
N GLY A 371 -18.45 -9.99 6.21
CA GLY A 371 -19.34 -10.39 5.12
C GLY A 371 -20.01 -9.19 4.43
N GLU A 372 -20.35 -8.15 5.19
CA GLU A 372 -21.03 -6.97 4.68
C GLU A 372 -20.13 -6.14 3.76
N TYR A 373 -18.91 -5.80 4.22
CA TYR A 373 -18.00 -5.05 3.37
C TYR A 373 -17.51 -5.87 2.17
N LEU A 374 -17.40 -7.20 2.28
CA LEU A 374 -17.06 -8.07 1.14
C LEU A 374 -18.19 -8.10 0.10
N GLN A 375 -19.45 -8.08 0.53
CA GLN A 375 -20.60 -7.96 -0.36
C GLN A 375 -20.62 -6.59 -1.05
N ARG A 376 -20.34 -5.52 -0.29
CA ARG A 376 -20.24 -4.16 -0.83
C ARG A 376 -19.09 -4.02 -1.84
N MET A 377 -17.92 -4.56 -1.50
CA MET A 377 -16.76 -4.64 -2.37
C MET A 377 -17.10 -5.38 -3.67
N ARG A 378 -17.83 -6.49 -3.59
CA ARG A 378 -18.26 -7.24 -4.77
C ARG A 378 -19.16 -6.42 -5.68
N GLY A 379 -20.26 -5.87 -5.16
CA GLY A 379 -21.18 -5.06 -5.97
C GLY A 379 -20.49 -3.84 -6.60
N PHE A 380 -19.53 -3.25 -5.88
CA PHE A 380 -18.69 -2.18 -6.39
C PHE A 380 -17.77 -2.63 -7.54
N ILE A 381 -17.11 -3.79 -7.40
CA ILE A 381 -16.23 -4.34 -8.43
C ILE A 381 -17.04 -4.71 -9.68
N ASP A 382 -18.19 -5.35 -9.53
CA ASP A 382 -19.06 -5.75 -10.63
C ASP A 382 -19.50 -4.51 -11.44
N GLN A 383 -19.86 -3.41 -10.77
CA GLN A 383 -20.23 -2.14 -11.41
C GLN A 383 -19.15 -1.62 -12.38
N TRP A 384 -17.87 -1.79 -12.06
CA TRP A 384 -16.75 -1.28 -12.87
C TRP A 384 -16.17 -2.31 -13.84
N CYS A 385 -16.63 -3.57 -13.79
CA CYS A 385 -16.23 -4.63 -14.70
C CYS A 385 -17.32 -5.00 -15.72
N GLU A 386 -18.60 -4.76 -15.43
CA GLU A 386 -19.73 -5.17 -16.28
C GLU A 386 -20.29 -4.02 -17.15
N ASN A 387 -20.26 -2.77 -16.66
CA ASN A 387 -20.94 -1.63 -17.30
C ASN A 387 -20.32 -1.13 -18.62
N THR A 388 -19.14 -1.60 -19.01
CA THR A 388 -18.49 -1.19 -20.28
C THR A 388 -18.94 -2.01 -21.49
N SER A 389 -19.73 -3.07 -21.28
CA SER A 389 -20.33 -3.85 -22.39
C SER A 389 -21.60 -3.21 -22.97
N GLY A 390 -22.09 -2.11 -22.39
CA GLY A 390 -23.36 -1.46 -22.76
C GLY A 390 -23.29 -0.05 -23.36
N GLN A 391 -22.10 0.54 -23.51
CA GLN A 391 -21.93 1.84 -24.19
C GLN A 391 -21.24 1.66 -25.54
N SER A 392 -21.88 0.91 -26.42
CA SER A 392 -21.73 1.06 -27.86
C SER A 392 -23.13 1.06 -28.44
N SER A 393 -23.43 2.05 -29.27
CA SER A 393 -24.76 2.45 -29.82
C SER A 393 -25.51 3.46 -28.95
N ASP A 394 -25.24 4.74 -29.18
CA ASP A 394 -26.17 5.63 -29.91
C ASP A 394 -25.46 6.90 -30.43
#